data_AF-A0A2J4QBW3-F1
#
_entry.id   AF-A0A2J4QBW3-F1
#
_cell.length_a   1.000
_cell.length_b   1.000
_cell.length_c   1.000
_cell.angle_alpha   90.00
_cell.angle_beta   90.00
_cell.angle_gamma   90.00
#
_symmetry.space_group_name_H-M   'P 1'
#
loop_
_entity.id
_entity.type
_entity.pdbx_description
1 polymer ?
#
loop_
_entity_poly.entity_id
_entity_poly.type
_entity_poly.pdbx_seq_one_letter_code
_entity_poly.pdbx_strand_id
1 'polypeptide(L)'
;MKNFNYSGIALAVVSALLSGASLAAESSDVGEINVKGQSLGGGLMVQEDSGKARSTLTKEAMEKAPGASNAIDMLKYTPGMNVNSNDASGLSGIDYTMRGMNSDQIGLSMDGIPINDSGNYAVYPNLLGDAENLEQIFVTQGSSEADGPHIGSSGGNIGLVTKRPSKEFGGFVKQTLGSHNLSKTFARLETGEYNGFSNWLSYSHTEAKKWRGEGR
;
A
#
# COMPACT_ATOMS: atom_id res chain seq x y z
N MET A 1 54.98 -63.60 -22.48
CA MET A 1 54.59 -63.47 -23.90
C MET A 1 53.50 -64.48 -24.19
N LYS A 2 52.28 -64.02 -24.49
CA LYS A 2 51.26 -64.72 -25.31
C LYS A 2 50.06 -63.77 -25.47
N ASN A 3 50.00 -63.12 -26.62
CA ASN A 3 48.89 -62.27 -27.05
C ASN A 3 47.71 -63.17 -27.44
N PHE A 4 46.55 -62.97 -26.83
CA PHE A 4 45.30 -63.56 -27.27
C PHE A 4 44.57 -62.56 -28.19
N ASN A 5 44.53 -62.88 -29.47
CA ASN A 5 43.78 -62.13 -30.48
C ASN A 5 42.29 -62.48 -30.37
N TYR A 6 41.47 -61.57 -29.85
CA TYR A 6 40.01 -61.72 -29.92
C TYR A 6 39.50 -61.13 -31.24
N SER A 7 38.96 -62.01 -32.07
CA SER A 7 38.35 -61.75 -33.38
C SER A 7 37.15 -60.80 -33.27
N GLY A 8 37.07 -59.82 -34.18
CA GLY A 8 36.09 -58.71 -34.19
C GLY A 8 34.61 -59.11 -34.33
N ILE A 9 34.29 -60.40 -34.32
CA ILE A 9 32.91 -60.90 -34.36
C ILE A 9 32.28 -60.90 -32.96
N ALA A 10 33.07 -61.00 -31.88
CA ALA A 10 32.55 -60.98 -30.51
C ALA A 10 32.03 -59.59 -30.08
N LEU A 11 32.52 -58.51 -30.71
CA LEU A 11 32.12 -57.14 -30.36
C LEU A 11 30.76 -56.73 -30.98
N ALA A 12 30.34 -57.38 -32.08
CA ALA A 12 29.10 -57.04 -32.79
C ALA A 12 27.83 -57.59 -32.12
N VAL A 13 27.95 -58.66 -31.32
CA VAL A 13 26.80 -59.29 -30.65
C VAL A 13 26.40 -58.56 -29.36
N VAL A 14 27.33 -57.85 -28.72
CA VAL A 14 27.03 -57.03 -27.52
C VAL A 14 26.33 -55.72 -27.90
N SER A 15 26.62 -55.15 -29.08
CA SER A 15 25.96 -53.92 -29.56
C SER A 15 24.48 -54.11 -29.95
N ALA A 16 24.01 -55.34 -30.16
CA ALA A 16 22.63 -55.62 -30.56
C ALA A 16 21.66 -55.84 -29.38
N LEU A 17 22.16 -55.91 -28.15
CA LEU A 17 21.35 -56.14 -26.93
C LEU A 17 21.20 -54.90 -26.03
N LEU A 18 21.76 -53.75 -26.43
CA LEU A 18 21.58 -52.47 -25.73
C LEU A 18 20.48 -51.57 -26.31
N SER A 19 19.68 -52.05 -27.25
CA SER A 19 18.59 -51.29 -27.89
C SER A 19 17.36 -51.07 -26.99
N GLY A 20 17.45 -51.40 -25.69
CA GLY A 20 16.30 -51.46 -24.76
C GLY A 20 16.34 -50.50 -23.57
N ALA A 21 17.30 -49.59 -23.45
CA ALA A 21 17.38 -48.70 -22.29
C ALA A 21 17.90 -47.29 -22.61
N SER A 22 17.00 -46.41 -23.06
CA SER A 22 16.86 -45.03 -22.53
C SER A 22 15.83 -44.24 -23.34
N LEU A 23 14.56 -44.30 -22.92
CA LEU A 23 13.69 -43.13 -23.11
C LEU A 23 14.09 -42.13 -22.02
N ALA A 24 15.20 -41.41 -22.26
CA ALA A 24 15.49 -40.20 -21.52
C ALA A 24 14.39 -39.20 -21.89
N ALA A 25 13.58 -38.81 -20.92
CA ALA A 25 12.64 -37.71 -21.08
C ALA A 25 13.43 -36.48 -21.54
N GLU A 26 13.06 -35.91 -22.69
CA GLU A 26 13.53 -34.58 -23.07
C GLU A 26 13.11 -33.60 -21.97
N SER A 27 14.07 -33.17 -21.16
CA SER A 27 13.88 -32.01 -20.30
C SER A 27 13.70 -30.81 -21.22
N SER A 28 12.48 -30.28 -21.29
CA SER A 28 12.25 -28.99 -21.92
C SER A 28 13.03 -27.94 -21.13
N ASP A 29 14.02 -27.33 -21.77
CA ASP A 29 14.69 -26.15 -21.24
C ASP A 29 13.70 -24.99 -21.31
N VAL A 30 13.18 -24.58 -20.15
CA VAL A 30 12.13 -23.55 -20.03
C VAL A 30 12.70 -22.12 -20.09
N GLY A 31 14.00 -21.96 -20.34
CA GLY A 31 14.66 -20.66 -20.32
C GLY A 31 14.64 -19.99 -18.93
N GLU A 32 14.98 -18.70 -18.88
CA GLU A 32 14.93 -17.92 -17.64
C GLU A 32 13.47 -17.65 -17.23
N ILE A 33 12.96 -18.43 -16.29
CA ILE A 33 11.64 -18.21 -15.69
C ILE A 33 11.72 -16.99 -14.77
N ASN A 34 11.37 -15.82 -15.28
CA ASN A 34 11.25 -14.61 -14.46
C ASN A 34 9.94 -14.69 -13.65
N VAL A 35 10.01 -15.30 -12.46
CA VAL A 35 8.89 -15.32 -11.50
C VAL A 35 8.76 -13.93 -10.89
N LYS A 36 8.00 -13.04 -11.53
CA LYS A 36 7.49 -11.85 -10.85
C LYS A 36 6.38 -12.30 -9.91
N GLY A 37 6.66 -12.29 -8.61
CA GLY A 37 5.65 -12.52 -7.59
C GLY A 37 4.42 -11.64 -7.86
N GLN A 38 3.23 -12.18 -7.60
CA GLN A 38 2.00 -11.42 -7.74
C GLN A 38 2.06 -10.21 -6.80
N SER A 39 2.12 -9.00 -7.35
CA SER A 39 2.15 -7.79 -6.54
C SER A 39 0.79 -7.59 -5.87
N LEU A 40 0.75 -7.58 -4.54
CA LEU A 40 -0.47 -7.29 -3.78
C LEU A 40 -1.03 -5.92 -4.16
N GLY A 41 -2.35 -5.82 -4.31
CA GLY A 41 -3.02 -4.56 -4.66
C GLY A 41 -2.52 -3.92 -5.97
N GLY A 42 -1.99 -4.70 -6.92
CA GLY A 42 -1.42 -4.16 -8.17
C GLY A 42 -0.09 -3.42 -8.00
N GLY A 43 0.67 -3.73 -6.93
CA GLY A 43 1.94 -3.09 -6.62
C GLY A 43 1.79 -1.80 -5.81
N LEU A 44 0.61 -1.58 -5.25
CA LEU A 44 0.27 -0.43 -4.41
C LEU A 44 0.27 -0.77 -2.92
N MET A 45 0.52 -2.04 -2.58
CA MET A 45 0.53 -2.54 -1.21
C MET A 45 1.82 -3.28 -0.89
N VAL A 46 2.25 -3.15 0.36
CA VAL A 46 3.39 -3.90 0.90
C VAL A 46 2.96 -5.32 1.26
N GLN A 47 3.85 -6.30 1.04
CA GLN A 47 3.67 -7.63 1.59
C GLN A 47 3.96 -7.59 3.09
N GLU A 48 2.91 -7.81 3.88
CA GLU A 48 2.99 -7.82 5.34
C GLU A 48 3.37 -9.23 5.83
N ASP A 49 4.41 -9.32 6.65
CA ASP A 49 4.72 -10.50 7.45
C ASP A 49 4.29 -10.24 8.89
N SER A 50 2.99 -10.41 9.14
CA SER A 50 2.37 -10.18 10.45
C SER A 50 1.39 -11.29 10.77
N GLY A 51 1.33 -11.67 12.05
CA GLY A 51 0.28 -12.57 12.56
C GLY A 51 -1.12 -11.94 12.56
N LYS A 52 -1.24 -10.66 12.22
CA LYS A 52 -2.50 -9.93 12.06
C LYS A 52 -2.74 -9.60 10.60
N ALA A 53 -4.02 -9.44 10.23
CA ALA A 53 -4.39 -9.01 8.88
C ALA A 53 -4.11 -7.52 8.70
N ARG A 54 -2.85 -7.20 8.36
CA ARG A 54 -2.39 -5.84 8.06
C ARG A 54 -2.38 -5.59 6.56
N SER A 55 -2.64 -4.34 6.19
CA SER A 55 -2.59 -3.87 4.81
C SER A 55 -2.08 -2.44 4.79
N THR A 56 -0.92 -2.23 4.15
CA THR A 56 -0.28 -0.91 4.09
C THR A 56 -0.25 -0.40 2.66
N LEU A 57 -0.73 0.84 2.46
CA LEU A 57 -0.57 1.62 1.25
C LEU A 57 0.72 2.41 1.33
N THR A 58 1.58 2.26 0.32
CA THR A 58 2.86 2.99 0.24
C THR A 58 2.66 4.42 -0.26
N LYS A 59 3.71 5.24 -0.14
CA LYS A 59 3.71 6.61 -0.67
C LYS A 59 3.40 6.65 -2.16
N GLU A 60 4.00 5.75 -2.94
CA GLU A 60 3.79 5.67 -4.39
C GLU A 60 2.34 5.33 -4.74
N ALA A 61 1.66 4.55 -3.90
CA ALA A 61 0.25 4.26 -4.06
C ALA A 61 -0.62 5.48 -3.78
N MET A 62 -0.32 6.20 -2.69
CA MET A 62 -1.02 7.42 -2.32
C MET A 62 -0.84 8.53 -3.36
N GLU A 63 0.32 8.61 -4.01
CA GLU A 63 0.59 9.60 -5.06
C GLU A 63 -0.19 9.33 -6.36
N LYS A 64 -0.58 8.08 -6.62
CA LYS A 64 -1.46 7.71 -7.74
C LYS A 64 -2.93 7.95 -7.45
N ALA A 65 -3.30 8.17 -6.19
CA ALA A 65 -4.67 8.51 -5.83
C ALA A 65 -5.04 9.93 -6.32
N PRO A 66 -6.34 10.23 -6.50
CA PRO A 66 -6.77 11.57 -6.87
C PRO A 66 -6.21 12.62 -5.91
N GLY A 67 -5.73 13.74 -6.45
CA GLY A 67 -4.98 14.73 -5.67
C GLY A 67 -5.77 15.48 -4.58
N ALA A 68 -7.10 15.39 -4.59
CA ALA A 68 -7.96 15.96 -3.55
C ALA A 68 -8.48 14.93 -2.54
N SER A 69 -8.17 13.64 -2.70
CA SER A 69 -8.59 12.61 -1.75
C SER A 69 -7.97 12.81 -0.37
N ASN A 70 -8.77 12.61 0.68
CA ASN A 70 -8.24 12.56 2.04
C ASN A 70 -7.56 11.19 2.31
N ALA A 71 -6.93 11.05 3.48
CA ALA A 71 -6.21 9.84 3.84
C ALA A 71 -7.09 8.58 3.82
N ILE A 72 -8.33 8.67 4.31
CA ILE A 72 -9.23 7.52 4.41
C ILE A 72 -9.80 7.14 3.04
N ASP A 73 -10.02 8.10 2.13
CA ASP A 73 -10.44 7.83 0.74
C ASP A 73 -9.47 6.88 0.03
N MET A 74 -8.17 6.93 0.37
CA MET A 74 -7.15 6.07 -0.23
C MET A 74 -7.35 4.60 0.15
N LEU A 75 -7.96 4.32 1.31
CA LEU A 75 -8.23 2.98 1.80
C LEU A 75 -9.31 2.23 1.02
N LYS A 76 -10.00 2.88 0.08
CA LYS A 76 -10.94 2.19 -0.84
C LYS A 76 -10.29 1.09 -1.68
N TYR A 77 -8.97 1.16 -1.84
CA TYR A 77 -8.17 0.15 -2.55
C TYR A 77 -7.66 -0.97 -1.64
N THR A 78 -7.92 -0.89 -0.33
CA THR A 78 -7.52 -1.89 0.65
C THR A 78 -8.61 -2.95 0.82
N PRO A 79 -8.31 -4.25 0.71
CA PRO A 79 -9.29 -5.31 0.93
C PRO A 79 -9.93 -5.23 2.33
N GLY A 80 -11.24 -5.47 2.42
CA GLY A 80 -11.97 -5.45 3.69
C GLY A 80 -12.39 -4.06 4.17
N MET A 81 -11.99 -3.00 3.46
CA MET A 81 -12.50 -1.64 3.64
C MET A 81 -13.62 -1.35 2.63
N ASN A 82 -14.65 -0.67 3.08
CA ASN A 82 -15.60 0.02 2.23
C ASN A 82 -15.60 1.49 2.65
N VAL A 83 -15.23 2.38 1.73
CA VAL A 83 -15.10 3.81 1.99
C VAL A 83 -16.01 4.57 1.04
N ASN A 84 -16.85 5.41 1.61
CA ASN A 84 -17.78 6.26 0.89
C ASN A 84 -17.55 7.73 1.31
N SER A 85 -17.08 8.53 0.36
CA SER A 85 -16.90 9.96 0.55
C SER A 85 -18.19 10.70 0.16
N ASN A 86 -18.60 11.70 0.93
CA ASN A 86 -19.81 12.47 0.63
C ASN A 86 -19.64 13.42 -0.57
N ASP A 87 -18.41 13.71 -0.97
CA ASP A 87 -18.07 14.43 -2.18
C ASP A 87 -16.73 14.00 -2.79
N ALA A 88 -16.40 14.52 -3.97
CA ALA A 88 -15.15 14.23 -4.67
C ALA A 88 -13.95 15.08 -4.21
N SER A 89 -14.17 16.03 -3.29
CA SER A 89 -13.14 16.95 -2.81
C SER A 89 -12.39 16.42 -1.59
N GLY A 90 -12.90 15.37 -0.95
CA GLY A 90 -12.33 14.79 0.27
C GLY A 90 -12.46 15.69 1.51
N LEU A 91 -13.08 16.86 1.39
CA LEU A 91 -13.24 17.86 2.46
C LEU A 91 -14.50 17.67 3.29
N SER A 92 -15.54 17.06 2.73
CA SER A 92 -16.78 16.76 3.46
C SER A 92 -16.65 15.49 4.30
N GLY A 93 -17.75 15.12 4.99
CA GLY A 93 -17.79 13.90 5.80
C GLY A 93 -17.44 12.64 5.01
N ILE A 94 -16.90 11.66 5.72
CA ILE A 94 -16.55 10.34 5.19
C ILE A 94 -17.26 9.27 6.01
N ASP A 95 -17.77 8.26 5.32
CA ASP A 95 -18.34 7.07 5.93
C ASP A 95 -17.49 5.88 5.52
N TYR A 96 -17.15 5.01 6.46
CA TYR A 96 -16.38 3.82 6.15
C TYR A 96 -16.75 2.66 7.05
N THR A 97 -16.59 1.45 6.52
CA THR A 97 -16.73 0.20 7.27
C THR A 97 -15.53 -0.70 7.04
N MET A 98 -15.20 -1.51 8.05
CA MET A 98 -14.11 -2.48 8.00
C MET A 98 -14.66 -3.84 8.40
N ARG A 99 -14.66 -4.79 7.45
CA ARG A 99 -15.23 -6.15 7.65
C ARG A 99 -16.64 -6.15 8.27
N GLY A 100 -17.47 -5.17 7.90
CA GLY A 100 -18.85 -5.04 8.39
C GLY A 100 -19.01 -4.24 9.69
N MET A 101 -17.92 -3.79 10.31
CA MET A 101 -17.94 -2.90 11.47
C MET A 101 -17.97 -1.44 11.02
N ASN A 102 -18.74 -0.62 11.73
CA ASN A 102 -18.92 0.80 11.40
C ASN A 102 -17.71 1.65 11.84
N SER A 103 -17.63 2.89 11.34
CA SER A 103 -16.54 3.82 11.61
C SER A 103 -16.32 4.13 13.10
N ASP A 104 -17.38 4.11 13.90
CA ASP A 104 -17.37 4.29 15.36
C ASP A 104 -16.78 3.08 16.11
N GLN A 105 -16.57 1.96 15.43
CA GLN A 105 -15.98 0.73 15.96
C GLN A 105 -14.55 0.50 15.45
N ILE A 106 -13.96 1.50 14.80
CA ILE A 106 -12.64 1.44 14.19
C ILE A 106 -11.75 2.53 14.82
N GLY A 107 -10.64 2.12 15.40
CA GLY A 107 -9.66 3.05 15.96
C GLY A 107 -8.85 3.74 14.86
N LEU A 108 -8.66 5.05 14.95
CA LEU A 108 -7.85 5.83 14.01
C LEU A 108 -6.75 6.55 14.78
N SER A 109 -5.49 6.29 14.42
CA SER A 109 -4.32 6.99 14.97
C SER A 109 -3.53 7.73 13.91
N MET A 110 -2.95 8.87 14.32
CA MET A 110 -1.89 9.58 13.61
C MET A 110 -0.61 9.44 14.42
N ASP A 111 0.44 8.87 13.84
CA ASP A 111 1.74 8.66 14.49
C ASP A 111 1.65 8.00 15.88
N GLY A 112 0.68 7.08 16.04
CA GLY A 112 0.44 6.37 17.29
C GLY A 112 -0.37 7.14 18.33
N ILE A 113 -0.94 8.29 18.00
CA ILE A 113 -1.84 9.08 18.85
C ILE A 113 -3.27 8.91 18.36
N PRO A 114 -4.26 8.57 19.22
CA PRO A 114 -5.64 8.40 18.80
C PRO A 114 -6.27 9.74 18.43
N ILE A 115 -7.00 9.79 17.30
CA ILE A 115 -7.62 11.00 16.78
C ILE A 115 -9.14 10.89 16.59
N ASN A 116 -9.75 9.77 16.99
CA ASN A 116 -11.21 9.67 17.08
C ASN A 116 -11.75 10.67 18.12
N ASP A 117 -12.95 11.19 17.87
CA ASP A 117 -13.69 11.96 18.86
C ASP A 117 -13.97 11.12 20.12
N SER A 118 -13.71 11.66 21.31
CA SER A 118 -13.87 10.91 22.57
C SER A 118 -15.33 10.65 22.97
N GLY A 119 -16.28 11.38 22.40
CA GLY A 119 -17.69 11.27 22.72
C GLY A 119 -18.42 10.27 21.81
N ASN A 120 -18.31 10.45 20.50
CA ASN A 120 -19.03 9.64 19.52
C ASN A 120 -18.14 8.82 18.57
N TYR A 121 -16.81 8.82 18.78
CA TYR A 121 -15.82 8.10 17.97
C TYR A 121 -15.78 8.51 16.49
N ALA A 122 -16.44 9.61 16.13
CA ALA A 122 -16.46 10.12 14.76
C ALA A 122 -15.08 10.56 14.29
N VAL A 123 -14.89 10.49 12.98
CA VAL A 123 -13.69 10.97 12.29
C VAL A 123 -14.09 12.09 11.35
N TYR A 124 -13.35 13.18 11.43
CA TYR A 124 -13.58 14.37 10.63
C TYR A 124 -12.43 14.53 9.62
N PRO A 125 -12.67 14.35 8.31
CA PRO A 125 -11.62 14.40 7.29
C PRO A 125 -10.77 15.67 7.30
N ASN A 126 -11.37 16.80 7.66
CA ASN A 126 -10.69 18.10 7.78
C ASN A 126 -9.68 18.16 8.95
N LEU A 127 -9.71 17.19 9.88
CA LEU A 127 -8.75 17.08 10.99
C LEU A 127 -7.61 16.10 10.70
N LEU A 128 -7.64 15.39 9.58
CA LEU A 128 -6.61 14.38 9.23
C LEU A 128 -5.33 15.00 8.63
N GLY A 129 -5.37 16.29 8.29
CA GLY A 129 -4.31 16.95 7.53
C GLY A 129 -4.28 16.50 6.06
N ASP A 130 -3.29 17.01 5.32
CA ASP A 130 -3.12 16.70 3.92
C ASP A 130 -2.44 15.34 3.73
N ALA A 131 -3.01 14.50 2.85
CA ALA A 131 -2.43 13.20 2.51
C ALA A 131 -1.03 13.32 1.87
N GLU A 132 -0.70 14.47 1.27
CA GLU A 132 0.65 14.78 0.79
C GLU A 132 1.72 14.72 1.90
N ASN A 133 1.33 14.99 3.16
CA ASN A 133 2.21 14.91 4.32
C ASN A 133 2.33 13.50 4.92
N LEU A 134 1.58 12.52 4.42
CA LEU A 134 1.65 11.15 4.91
C LEU A 134 2.68 10.33 4.13
N GLU A 135 3.41 9.47 4.84
CA GLU A 135 4.36 8.51 4.27
C GLU A 135 3.66 7.20 3.91
N GLN A 136 2.80 6.73 4.81
CA GLN A 136 2.05 5.49 4.64
C GLN A 136 0.75 5.54 5.43
N ILE A 137 -0.20 4.73 4.97
CA ILE A 137 -1.47 4.48 5.63
C ILE A 137 -1.62 2.98 5.75
N PHE A 138 -1.95 2.49 6.94
CA PHE A 138 -2.16 1.07 7.14
C PHE A 138 -3.47 0.77 7.86
N VAL A 139 -3.97 -0.42 7.62
CA VAL A 139 -5.15 -0.97 8.27
C VAL A 139 -4.80 -2.31 8.89
N THR A 140 -5.13 -2.47 10.16
CA THR A 140 -5.07 -3.76 10.87
C THR A 140 -6.51 -4.21 11.14
N GLN A 141 -6.90 -5.34 10.58
CA GLN A 141 -8.31 -5.79 10.59
C GLN A 141 -8.55 -6.93 11.58
N GLY A 142 -9.74 -6.92 12.19
CA GLY A 142 -10.32 -8.07 12.89
C GLY A 142 -10.38 -7.95 14.42
N SER A 143 -9.47 -7.21 15.04
CA SER A 143 -9.54 -6.91 16.48
C SER A 143 -8.71 -5.68 16.82
N SER A 144 -9.00 -5.07 17.97
CA SER A 144 -8.19 -4.02 18.55
C SER A 144 -6.72 -4.41 18.67
N GLU A 145 -5.83 -3.46 18.41
CA GLU A 145 -4.42 -3.58 18.76
C GLU A 145 -4.24 -3.57 20.28
N ALA A 146 -3.54 -4.58 20.82
CA ALA A 146 -3.31 -4.71 22.26
C ALA A 146 -2.42 -3.58 22.82
N ASP A 147 -1.60 -3.00 21.95
CA ASP A 147 -0.70 -1.87 22.15
C ASP A 147 -1.24 -0.56 21.57
N GLY A 148 -2.44 -0.59 20.98
CA GLY A 148 -3.08 0.58 20.38
C GLY A 148 -3.73 1.47 21.44
N PRO A 149 -3.60 2.80 21.34
CA PRO A 149 -4.19 3.75 22.30
C PRO A 149 -5.71 3.94 22.10
N HIS A 150 -6.37 2.98 21.44
CA HIS A 150 -7.73 3.11 20.93
C HIS A 150 -8.74 2.44 21.85
N ILE A 151 -9.71 3.21 22.34
CA ILE A 151 -10.87 2.68 23.06
C ILE A 151 -11.95 2.34 22.01
N GLY A 152 -12.50 1.12 22.04
CA GLY A 152 -13.64 0.76 21.19
C GLY A 152 -13.32 0.32 19.75
N SER A 153 -12.06 -0.02 19.44
CA SER A 153 -11.60 -0.42 18.09
C SER A 153 -11.92 -1.89 17.73
N SER A 154 -13.12 -2.38 18.02
CA SER A 154 -13.49 -3.80 17.88
C SER A 154 -13.40 -4.33 16.45
N GLY A 155 -13.56 -3.48 15.43
CA GLY A 155 -13.36 -3.83 14.02
C GLY A 155 -11.90 -3.87 13.56
N GLY A 156 -11.00 -3.28 14.36
CA GLY A 156 -9.60 -3.05 14.01
C GLY A 156 -9.23 -1.58 14.07
N ASN A 157 -8.10 -1.23 13.44
CA ASN A 157 -7.57 0.12 13.44
C ASN A 157 -6.98 0.55 12.11
N ILE A 158 -6.94 1.86 11.93
CA ILE A 158 -6.30 2.57 10.83
C ILE A 158 -5.18 3.41 11.44
N GLY A 159 -3.99 3.32 10.87
CA GLY A 159 -2.85 4.14 11.26
C GLY A 159 -2.38 5.02 10.11
N LEU A 160 -2.26 6.31 10.40
CA LEU A 160 -1.69 7.33 9.53
C LEU A 160 -0.28 7.63 10.03
N VAL A 161 0.70 7.62 9.12
CA VAL A 161 2.10 7.92 9.47
C VAL A 161 2.55 9.15 8.71
N THR A 162 3.00 10.17 9.44
CA THR A 162 3.51 11.41 8.86
C THR A 162 4.89 11.20 8.25
N LYS A 163 5.11 11.81 7.08
CA LYS A 163 6.40 11.86 6.42
C LYS A 163 7.41 12.65 7.25
N ARG A 164 8.49 11.96 7.65
CA ARG A 164 9.62 12.56 8.36
C ARG A 164 10.33 13.61 7.51
N PRO A 165 10.98 14.61 8.14
CA PRO A 165 11.82 15.56 7.42
C PRO A 165 12.89 14.85 6.59
N SER A 166 13.13 15.35 5.37
CA SER A 166 14.21 14.88 4.51
C SER A 166 15.57 15.39 5.00
N LYS A 167 16.61 14.58 4.81
CA LYS A 167 18.00 15.01 5.01
C LYS A 167 18.52 15.89 3.87
N GLU A 168 17.82 15.90 2.75
CA GLU A 168 18.15 16.72 1.59
C GLU A 168 17.27 17.96 1.57
N PHE A 169 17.88 19.12 1.30
CA PHE A 169 17.12 20.35 1.04
C PHE A 169 16.33 20.17 -0.24
N GLY A 170 15.05 20.54 -0.21
CA GLY A 170 14.19 20.35 -1.36
C GLY A 170 12.80 20.96 -1.17
N GLY A 171 12.05 20.99 -2.25
CA GLY A 171 10.68 21.47 -2.25
C GLY A 171 9.80 20.59 -3.11
N PHE A 172 8.54 20.49 -2.72
CA PHE A 172 7.50 19.79 -3.46
C PHE A 172 6.30 20.71 -3.59
N VAL A 173 5.79 20.88 -4.80
CA VAL A 173 4.55 21.62 -5.07
C VAL A 173 3.63 20.73 -5.90
N LYS A 174 2.36 20.68 -5.51
CA LYS A 174 1.31 19.93 -6.19
C LYS A 174 0.11 20.84 -6.40
N GLN A 175 -0.27 21.00 -7.66
CA GLN A 175 -1.52 21.65 -8.05
C GLN A 175 -2.49 20.58 -8.54
N THR A 176 -3.67 20.52 -7.94
CA THR A 176 -4.79 19.71 -8.40
C THR A 176 -5.89 20.62 -8.91
N LEU A 177 -6.42 20.33 -10.09
CA LEU A 177 -7.59 20.99 -10.66
C LEU A 177 -8.62 19.92 -11.03
N GLY A 178 -9.90 20.19 -10.83
CA GLY A 178 -10.94 19.23 -11.14
C GLY A 178 -12.33 19.85 -11.29
N SER A 179 -13.31 18.96 -11.48
CA SER A 179 -14.72 19.33 -11.62
C SER A 179 -15.25 20.05 -10.37
N HIS A 180 -16.34 20.80 -10.54
CA HIS A 180 -16.95 21.63 -9.48
C HIS A 180 -16.01 22.72 -8.94
N ASN A 181 -15.20 23.32 -9.82
CA ASN A 181 -14.21 24.34 -9.46
C ASN A 181 -13.26 23.86 -8.35
N LEU A 182 -12.93 22.56 -8.33
CA LEU A 182 -11.96 22.02 -7.41
C LEU A 182 -10.58 22.57 -7.76
N SER A 183 -9.94 23.23 -6.80
CA SER A 183 -8.53 23.58 -6.85
C SER A 183 -7.86 23.25 -5.52
N LYS A 184 -6.72 22.55 -5.57
CA LYS A 184 -5.87 22.31 -4.40
C LYS A 184 -4.46 22.71 -4.75
N THR A 185 -3.91 23.64 -3.98
CA THR A 185 -2.50 24.01 -4.01
C THR A 185 -1.85 23.46 -2.76
N PHE A 186 -0.83 22.62 -2.90
CA PHE A 186 -0.02 22.13 -1.79
C PHE A 186 1.44 22.46 -2.07
N ALA A 187 2.15 22.98 -1.07
CA ALA A 187 3.57 23.22 -1.11
C ALA A 187 4.22 22.70 0.18
N ARG A 188 5.37 22.04 0.05
CA ARG A 188 6.19 21.58 1.18
C ARG A 188 7.65 21.90 0.90
N LEU A 189 8.31 22.46 1.91
CA LEU A 189 9.73 22.78 1.91
C LEU A 189 10.42 21.92 2.96
N GLU A 190 11.51 21.27 2.57
CA GLU A 190 12.40 20.50 3.42
C GLU A 190 13.67 21.32 3.64
N THR A 191 14.10 21.51 4.89
CA THR A 191 15.32 22.27 5.20
C THR A 191 16.60 21.51 4.86
N GLY A 192 16.50 20.18 4.70
CA GLY A 192 17.65 19.29 4.71
C GLY A 192 18.26 19.16 6.11
N GLU A 193 19.32 18.35 6.19
CA GLU A 193 20.10 18.16 7.41
C GLU A 193 21.08 19.31 7.61
N TYR A 194 20.91 20.00 8.73
CA TYR A 194 21.82 21.03 9.21
C TYR A 194 22.21 20.71 10.66
N ASN A 195 23.49 20.36 10.88
CA ASN A 195 24.03 19.97 12.19
C ASN A 195 23.22 18.85 12.88
N GLY A 196 22.79 17.84 12.13
CA GLY A 196 21.99 16.71 12.66
C GLY A 196 20.51 17.03 12.89
N PHE A 197 20.05 18.24 12.54
CA PHE A 197 18.65 18.65 12.63
C PHE A 197 18.02 18.77 11.24
N SER A 198 16.78 18.34 11.09
CA SER A 198 16.03 18.40 9.82
C SER A 198 14.58 18.76 10.08
N ASN A 199 14.02 19.65 9.27
CA ASN A 199 12.65 20.15 9.43
C ASN A 199 11.95 20.24 8.08
N TRP A 200 10.63 20.37 8.16
CA TRP A 200 9.80 20.69 7.02
C TRP A 200 8.73 21.71 7.40
N LEU A 201 8.27 22.44 6.39
CA LEU A 201 7.13 23.33 6.46
C LEU A 201 6.23 23.03 5.28
N SER A 202 4.92 22.85 5.51
CA SER A 202 3.94 22.73 4.43
C SER A 202 2.85 23.78 4.54
N TYR A 203 2.32 24.16 3.38
CA TYR A 203 1.14 25.00 3.24
C TYR A 203 0.20 24.38 2.21
N SER A 204 -1.10 24.44 2.48
CA SER A 204 -2.12 24.01 1.54
C SER A 204 -3.32 24.94 1.51
N HIS A 205 -3.93 25.03 0.34
CA HIS A 205 -5.20 25.71 0.12
C HIS A 205 -6.06 24.88 -0.82
N THR A 206 -7.23 24.48 -0.35
CA THR A 206 -8.19 23.68 -1.13
C THR A 206 -9.52 24.41 -1.19
N GLU A 207 -10.04 24.59 -2.39
CA GLU A 207 -11.37 25.15 -2.65
C GLU A 207 -12.14 24.21 -3.59
N ALA A 208 -13.42 24.00 -3.32
CA ALA A 208 -14.32 23.24 -4.18
C ALA A 208 -15.76 23.68 -3.98
N LYS A 209 -16.56 23.71 -5.05
CA LYS A 209 -18.01 23.88 -4.94
C LYS A 209 -18.66 22.56 -4.59
N LYS A 210 -19.65 22.60 -3.71
CA LYS A 210 -20.47 21.42 -3.39
C LYS A 210 -21.20 20.97 -4.64
N TRP A 211 -21.17 19.67 -4.91
CA TRP A 211 -21.91 19.07 -6.02
C TRP A 211 -23.43 19.27 -5.91
N ARG A 212 -23.94 19.43 -4.68
CA ARG A 212 -25.36 19.72 -4.38
C ARG A 212 -25.75 21.19 -4.59
N GLY A 213 -24.82 22.05 -5.00
CA GLY A 213 -25.03 23.49 -5.09
C GLY A 213 -24.92 24.22 -3.74
N GLU A 214 -25.25 25.50 -3.74
CA GLU A 214 -25.02 26.41 -2.60
C GLU A 214 -25.99 26.21 -1.43
N GLY A 215 -27.02 25.37 -1.59
CA GLY A 215 -28.13 25.26 -0.66
C GLY A 215 -28.99 26.53 -0.71
N ARG A 216 -30.24 26.38 -1.15
CA ARG A 216 -31.26 27.44 -1.04
C ARG A 216 -32.36 26.98 -0.12
#